data_AF-A0A951AGI9-F1
#
_entry.id   AF-A0A951AGI9-F1
#
_cell.length_a   1.000
_cell.length_b   1.000
_cell.length_c   1.000
_cell.angle_alpha   90.00
_cell.angle_beta   90.00
_cell.angle_gamma   90.00
#
_symmetry.space_group_name_H-M   'P 1'
#
loop_
_entity.id
_entity.type
_entity.pdbx_description
1 polymer ?
#
loop_
_entity_poly.entity_id
_entity_poly.type
_entity_poly.pdbx_seq_one_letter_code
_entity_poly.pdbx_strand_id
1 'polypeptide(L)' 'VATERIAVQEVPQFYRSATAPTQEQIARRAYEIYLARGESPGDAQRDWLEAEKELSESVKSR' A
#
# COMPACT_ATOMS: atom_id res chain seq x y z
N VAL A 1 -40.54 -4.95 -21.87
CA VAL A 1 -39.20 -4.31 -21.98
C VAL A 1 -38.72 -4.06 -20.56
N ALA A 2 -37.95 -4.98 -20.00
CA ALA A 2 -37.38 -4.84 -18.67
C ALA A 2 -35.86 -4.75 -18.86
N THR A 3 -35.36 -3.51 -18.86
CA THR A 3 -33.94 -3.24 -18.73
C THR A 3 -33.55 -3.59 -17.30
N GLU A 4 -33.24 -4.86 -17.07
CA GLU A 4 -32.46 -5.26 -15.91
C GLU A 4 -31.05 -4.73 -16.17
N ARG A 5 -30.74 -3.61 -15.52
CA ARG A 5 -29.38 -3.10 -15.40
C ARG A 5 -28.62 -4.11 -14.55
N ILE A 6 -28.07 -5.11 -15.22
CA ILE A 6 -27.12 -6.05 -14.64
C ILE A 6 -25.93 -5.21 -14.18
N ALA A 7 -25.93 -4.90 -12.88
CA ALA A 7 -24.83 -4.30 -12.17
C ALA A 7 -23.70 -5.33 -12.06
N VAL A 8 -22.96 -5.52 -13.16
CA VAL A 8 -21.72 -6.30 -13.15
C VAL A 8 -20.57 -5.32 -13.26
N GLN A 9 -20.13 -4.88 -12.09
CA GLN A 9 -18.71 -4.82 -11.74
C GLN A 9 -18.65 -4.75 -10.23
N GLU A 10 -18.89 -5.90 -9.61
CA GLU A 10 -18.30 -6.21 -8.32
C GLU A 10 -16.78 -6.07 -8.50
N VAL A 11 -16.27 -4.88 -8.19
CA VAL A 11 -14.85 -4.70 -7.91
C VAL A 11 -14.54 -5.73 -6.82
N PRO A 12 -13.75 -6.77 -7.11
CA PRO A 12 -13.54 -7.81 -6.12
C PRO A 12 -12.87 -7.15 -4.92
N GLN A 13 -13.35 -7.50 -3.73
CA GLN A 13 -13.07 -6.89 -2.42
C GLN A 13 -11.57 -6.97 -1.99
N PHE A 14 -10.64 -7.17 -2.91
CA PHE A 14 -9.20 -7.36 -2.70
C PHE A 14 -8.42 -6.10 -2.29
N TYR A 15 -9.06 -4.97 -2.01
CA TYR A 15 -8.35 -3.77 -1.54
C TYR A 15 -8.42 -3.57 -0.03
N ARG A 16 -9.15 -4.40 0.72
CA ARG A 16 -9.03 -4.41 2.18
C ARG A 16 -7.98 -5.42 2.58
N SER A 17 -6.72 -5.03 2.46
CA SER A 17 -5.58 -5.72 3.06
C SER A 17 -5.79 -5.78 4.57
N ALA A 18 -6.46 -6.83 5.03
CA ALA A 18 -6.95 -6.91 6.41
C ALA A 18 -5.88 -7.35 7.42
N THR A 19 -4.59 -7.47 7.04
CA THR A 19 -3.54 -7.86 8.01
C THR A 19 -2.11 -7.43 7.64
N ALA A 20 -1.75 -7.35 6.35
CA ALA A 20 -0.39 -6.99 5.93
C ALA A 20 -0.41 -5.93 4.81
N PRO A 21 0.55 -4.99 4.80
CA PRO A 21 0.67 -4.00 3.73
C PRO A 21 1.00 -4.64 2.38
N THR A 22 0.49 -4.07 1.30
CA THR A 22 0.82 -4.53 -0.06
C THR A 22 2.17 -3.97 -0.50
N GLN A 23 2.82 -4.63 -1.47
CA GLN A 23 4.08 -4.16 -2.03
C GLN A 23 3.99 -2.74 -2.61
N GLU A 24 2.87 -2.39 -3.24
CA GLU A 24 2.65 -1.02 -3.75
C GLU A 24 2.58 0.02 -2.62
N GLN A 25 1.97 -0.33 -1.48
CA GLN A 25 1.93 0.54 -0.31
C GLN A 25 3.33 0.73 0.27
N ILE A 26 4.09 -0.36 0.39
CA ILE A 26 5.47 -0.34 0.87
C ILE A 26 6.34 0.49 -0.08
N ALA A 27 6.24 0.28 -1.39
CA ALA A 27 7.00 1.02 -2.39
C ALA A 27 6.71 2.53 -2.33
N ARG A 28 5.45 2.92 -2.20
CA ARG A 28 5.06 4.32 -2.06
C ARG A 28 5.66 4.94 -0.80
N ARG A 29 5.56 4.24 0.34
CA ARG A 29 6.10 4.72 1.61
C ARG A 29 7.63 4.78 1.60
N ALA A 30 8.30 3.80 1.00
CA ALA A 30 9.75 3.79 0.83
C ALA A 30 10.22 4.98 -0.03
N TYR A 31 9.49 5.32 -1.08
CA TYR A 31 9.78 6.50 -1.90
C TYR A 31 9.62 7.81 -1.11
N GLU A 32 8.61 7.92 -0.25
CA GLU A 32 8.47 9.08 0.64
C GLU A 32 9.65 9.21 1.62
N ILE A 33 10.15 8.10 2.17
CA ILE A 33 11.33 8.08 3.04
C ILE A 33 12.58 8.49 2.25
N TYR A 34 12.77 7.96 1.03
CA TYR A 34 13.85 8.36 0.12
C TYR A 34 13.84 9.87 -0.15
N LEU A 35 12.67 10.47 -0.39
CA LEU A 35 12.55 11.91 -0.57
C LEU A 35 12.85 12.68 0.73
N ALA A 36 12.34 12.21 1.87
CA ALA A 36 12.52 12.87 3.17
C ALA A 36 13.99 12.92 3.62
N ARG A 37 14.81 11.92 3.25
CA ARG A 37 16.26 11.91 3.54
C ARG A 37 17.12 12.68 2.52
N GLY A 38 16.50 13.37 1.56
CA GLY A 38 17.21 14.14 0.55
C GLY A 38 17.78 13.30 -0.60
N GLU A 39 17.05 12.27 -1.04
CA GLU A 39 17.33 11.54 -2.27
C GLU A 39 18.69 10.83 -2.32
N SER A 40 19.25 10.48 -1.15
CA SER A 40 20.55 9.82 -1.10
C SER A 40 20.47 8.40 -1.71
N PRO A 41 21.33 8.07 -2.69
CA PRO A 41 21.41 6.73 -3.25
C PRO A 41 22.05 5.75 -2.26
N GLY A 42 21.62 4.48 -2.29
CA GLY A 42 22.23 3.40 -1.51
C GLY A 42 21.40 2.85 -0.34
N ASP A 43 20.31 3.53 0.03
CA ASP A 43 19.48 3.12 1.18
C ASP A 43 18.08 2.63 0.78
N ALA A 44 17.81 2.37 -0.50
CA ALA A 44 16.49 1.91 -0.97
C ALA A 44 15.97 0.64 -0.27
N GLN A 45 16.87 -0.31 0.04
CA GLN A 45 16.50 -1.50 0.81
C GLN A 45 16.13 -1.17 2.26
N ARG A 46 16.83 -0.20 2.87
CA ARG A 46 16.49 0.29 4.21
C ARG A 46 15.15 1.01 4.22
N ASP A 47 14.89 1.85 3.22
CA ASP A 47 13.60 2.54 3.07
C ASP A 47 12.45 1.56 2.92
N TRP A 48 12.69 0.49 2.17
CA TRP A 48 11.71 -0.57 1.99
C TRP A 48 11.38 -1.27 3.31
N LEU A 49 12.39 -1.63 4.10
CA LEU A 49 12.20 -2.29 5.38
C LEU A 49 11.52 -1.38 6.41
N GLU A 50 11.88 -0.09 6.44
CA GLU A 50 11.25 0.90 7.30
C GLU A 50 9.78 1.11 6.90
N ALA A 51 9.51 1.26 5.60
CA ALA A 51 8.16 1.38 5.07
C ALA A 51 7.27 0.18 5.42
N GLU A 52 7.79 -1.04 5.29
CA GLU A 52 7.06 -2.25 5.66
C GLU A 52 6.71 -2.26 7.15
N LYS A 53 7.67 -1.89 8.01
CA LYS A 53 7.49 -1.80 9.46
C LYS A 53 6.45 -0.74 9.83
N GLU A 54 6.58 0.49 9.34
CA GLU A 54 5.64 1.57 9.64
C GLU A 54 4.20 1.25 9.23
N LEU A 55 4.03 0.64 8.05
CA LEU A 55 2.71 0.24 7.55
C LEU A 55 2.13 -0.93 8.36
N SER A 56 2.96 -1.89 8.76
CA SER A 56 2.54 -3.00 9.63
C SER A 56 2.12 -2.51 11.02
N GLU A 57 2.87 -1.57 11.61
CA GLU A 57 2.53 -0.94 12.90
C GLU A 57 1.23 -0.12 12.82
N SER A 58 1.03 0.60 11.71
CA SER A 58 -0.19 1.39 11.46
C SER A 58 -1.44 0.53 11.28
N VAL A 59 -1.30 -0.68 10.72
CA VAL A 59 -2.41 -1.63 10.57
C VAL A 59 -2.70 -2.33 11.90
N LYS A 60 -1.68 -2.66 12.69
CA LYS A 60 -1.82 -3.33 14.00
C LYS A 60 -2.43 -2.43 15.08
N SER A 61 -2.26 -1.11 14.96
CA SER A 61 -2.77 -0.12 15.93
C SER A 61 -4.14 0.44 15.56
N ARG A 62 -4.84 -0.17 14.60
CA ARG A 62 -6.13 0.27 14.07
C ARG A 62 -7.32 -0.41 14.76
#